data_AF-A0A1M5V7E6-F1
#
_entry.id   AF-A0A1M5V7E6-F1
#
_cell.length_a   1.000
_cell.length_b   1.000
_cell.length_c   1.000
_cell.angle_alpha   90.00
_cell.angle_beta   90.00
_cell.angle_gamma   90.00
#
_symmetry.space_group_name_H-M   'P 1'
#
loop_
_entity.id
_entity.type
_entity.pdbx_description
1 polymer ?
#
loop_
_entity_poly.entity_id
_entity_poly.type
_entity_poly.pdbx_seq_one_letter_code
_entity_poly.pdbx_strand_id
1 'polypeptide(L)'
;MECETLINIIDDFNYHNIVASLQVKAKSVVFIYKGSRKEKEILSDLKTFYNEKMPQINFCSCIIEEVNMLSLEEILDNYDKNKTLVNISGGTKLQSLYLYKASQNKEFKAIVIHEEKDEMLEIKERDVLLIQDNLEDLLVFDYVKSSGGKILKDESEFVKDEGIKKIINYVLENYEDWKILKKVFVNPNIIKHSESNPYLINISLSSSNNYEKNILTKFVNHMNKEKITKEINRNKNLITLKFNTREIKNFLFKTGSWLEVLTHEIVNDINSIKDVKSGVVFLWDENNHHVKNEIDVLATSAEKLFYISCKDTSHYDEDTLNELYVYSKKIGGEQVKKILVTTSDPNKTSTFSRAKEMDIEIVIFKGNMQDFKNKLKKAIEEN
;
A
#
# COMPACT_ATOMS: atom_id res chain seq x y z
N MET A 1 14.87 27.78 9.26
CA MET A 1 16.29 27.96 8.88
C MET A 1 16.32 27.97 7.35
N GLU A 2 16.91 28.97 6.68
CA GLU A 2 17.02 28.91 5.21
C GLU A 2 18.20 27.98 4.86
N CYS A 3 17.89 26.73 4.57
CA CYS A 3 18.88 25.74 4.15
C CYS A 3 19.05 25.84 2.63
N GLU A 4 20.27 26.03 2.13
CA GLU A 4 20.53 25.99 0.69
C GLU A 4 20.77 24.57 0.21
N THR A 5 21.48 23.73 0.98
CA THR A 5 21.86 22.38 0.57
C THR A 5 21.58 21.34 1.66
N LEU A 6 20.95 20.23 1.30
CA LEU A 6 20.82 19.04 2.14
C LEU A 6 21.68 17.90 1.57
N ILE A 7 22.63 17.40 2.36
CA ILE A 7 23.50 16.28 1.98
C ILE A 7 22.94 14.98 2.58
N ASN A 8 22.81 13.95 1.75
CA ASN A 8 22.27 12.64 2.11
C ASN A 8 23.22 11.53 1.64
N ILE A 9 23.19 10.36 2.30
CA ILE A 9 23.76 9.12 1.77
C ILE A 9 22.63 8.29 1.16
N ILE A 10 22.87 7.75 -0.03
CA ILE A 10 21.89 6.87 -0.69
C ILE A 10 21.62 5.62 0.15
N ASP A 11 20.36 5.21 0.19
CA ASP A 11 19.92 3.97 0.80
C ASP A 11 19.19 3.09 -0.22
N ASP A 12 18.83 1.86 0.17
CA ASP A 12 17.94 1.01 -0.61
C ASP A 12 16.50 1.57 -0.62
N PHE A 13 16.04 2.10 0.51
CA PHE A 13 14.71 2.68 0.69
C PHE A 13 14.86 4.08 1.31
N ASN A 14 14.91 5.09 0.44
CA ASN A 14 15.33 6.46 0.76
C ASN A 14 14.24 7.30 1.48
N TYR A 15 13.38 6.66 2.28
CA TYR A 15 12.30 7.33 3.03
C TYR A 15 12.84 8.54 3.81
N HIS A 16 13.82 8.31 4.69
CA HIS A 16 14.40 9.37 5.53
C HIS A 16 14.97 10.54 4.71
N ASN A 17 15.61 10.24 3.57
CA ASN A 17 16.20 11.25 2.70
C ASN A 17 15.12 12.12 2.04
N ILE A 18 14.00 11.51 1.64
CA ILE A 18 12.85 12.22 1.07
C ILE A 18 12.15 13.06 2.14
N VAL A 19 11.85 12.50 3.30
CA VAL A 19 11.19 13.23 4.40
C VAL A 19 12.03 14.42 4.86
N ALA A 20 13.35 14.22 5.04
CA ALA A 20 14.26 15.32 5.38
C ALA A 20 14.22 16.43 4.31
N SER A 21 14.14 16.07 3.03
CA SER A 21 14.07 17.04 1.93
C SER A 21 12.76 17.83 1.95
N LEU A 22 11.62 17.18 2.23
CA LEU A 22 10.31 17.82 2.36
C LEU A 22 10.27 18.81 3.55
N GLN A 23 10.90 18.46 4.67
CA GLN A 23 10.94 19.32 5.86
C GLN A 23 11.85 20.53 5.71
N VAL A 24 13.08 20.26 5.27
CA VAL A 24 14.13 21.29 5.20
C VAL A 24 13.85 22.31 4.10
N LYS A 25 13.14 21.89 3.03
CA LYS A 25 12.83 22.72 1.85
C LYS A 25 14.09 23.37 1.26
N ALA A 26 15.16 22.58 1.16
CA ALA A 26 16.44 23.04 0.64
C ALA A 26 16.33 23.44 -0.84
N LYS A 27 17.24 24.31 -1.31
CA LYS A 27 17.35 24.65 -2.74
C LYS A 27 18.01 23.53 -3.55
N SER A 28 18.91 22.77 -2.92
CA SER A 28 19.60 21.64 -3.53
C SER A 28 19.64 20.43 -2.59
N VAL A 29 19.61 19.23 -3.17
CA VAL A 29 19.90 17.97 -2.46
C VAL A 29 21.08 17.27 -3.11
N VAL A 30 21.96 16.71 -2.29
CA VAL A 30 23.17 16.01 -2.74
C VAL A 30 23.14 14.59 -2.21
N PHE A 31 23.15 13.60 -3.10
CA PHE A 31 23.23 12.18 -2.73
C PHE A 31 24.64 11.62 -2.91
N ILE A 32 25.22 11.10 -1.84
CA ILE A 32 26.51 10.41 -1.81
C ILE A 32 26.27 8.91 -2.04
N TYR A 33 27.02 8.30 -2.96
CA TYR A 33 26.88 6.87 -3.32
C TYR A 33 28.17 6.25 -3.86
N LYS A 34 28.28 4.91 -3.85
CA LYS A 34 29.49 4.20 -4.31
C LYS A 34 29.55 3.92 -5.81
N GLY A 35 28.50 4.26 -6.56
CA GLY A 35 28.47 4.06 -8.01
C GLY A 35 28.25 2.63 -8.48
N SER A 36 27.82 1.72 -7.59
CA SER A 36 27.37 0.38 -7.98
C SER A 36 26.19 0.46 -8.95
N ARG A 37 25.95 -0.60 -9.73
CA ARG A 37 24.82 -0.63 -10.67
C ARG A 37 23.48 -0.39 -9.95
N LYS A 38 23.27 -1.05 -8.81
CA LYS A 38 22.06 -0.91 -8.00
C LYS A 38 21.86 0.54 -7.52
N GLU A 39 22.89 1.16 -6.96
CA GLU A 39 22.78 2.56 -6.50
C GLU A 39 22.54 3.53 -7.65
N LYS A 40 23.09 3.28 -8.85
CA LYS A 40 22.81 4.10 -10.04
C LYS A 40 21.36 3.99 -10.49
N GLU A 41 20.78 2.80 -10.43
CA GLU A 41 19.35 2.57 -10.71
C GLU A 41 18.49 3.33 -9.68
N ILE A 42 18.75 3.15 -8.38
CA ILE A 42 18.05 3.87 -7.31
C ILE A 42 18.17 5.40 -7.46
N LEU A 43 19.37 5.90 -7.76
CA LEU A 43 19.60 7.34 -7.94
C LEU A 43 18.82 7.91 -9.12
N SER A 44 18.67 7.13 -10.21
CA SER A 44 17.86 7.50 -11.36
C SER A 44 16.38 7.59 -10.99
N ASP A 45 15.88 6.61 -10.24
CA ASP A 45 14.49 6.57 -9.77
C ASP A 45 14.19 7.75 -8.83
N LEU A 46 15.09 8.01 -7.88
CA LEU A 46 15.02 9.20 -7.02
C LEU A 46 15.01 10.49 -7.81
N LYS A 47 15.92 10.65 -8.78
CA LYS A 47 15.95 11.86 -9.59
C LYS A 47 14.62 12.11 -10.30
N THR A 48 14.01 11.06 -10.85
CA THR A 48 12.67 11.14 -11.46
C THR A 48 11.62 11.57 -10.43
N PHE A 49 11.60 10.92 -9.26
CA PHE A 49 10.70 11.27 -8.16
C PHE A 49 10.85 12.74 -7.71
N TYR A 50 12.08 13.21 -7.48
CA TYR A 50 12.36 14.60 -7.06
C TYR A 50 11.94 15.61 -8.13
N ASN A 51 12.17 15.32 -9.41
CA ASN A 51 11.73 16.20 -10.50
C ASN A 51 10.19 16.33 -10.57
N GLU A 52 9.46 15.27 -10.27
CA GLU A 52 7.99 15.28 -10.26
C GLU A 52 7.43 15.93 -8.98
N LYS A 53 7.90 15.52 -7.80
CA LYS A 53 7.36 15.93 -6.49
C LYS A 53 7.88 17.29 -6.03
N MET A 54 9.14 17.60 -6.33
CA MET A 54 9.86 18.78 -5.85
C MET A 54 10.59 19.49 -7.02
N PRO A 55 9.89 19.95 -8.07
CA PRO A 55 10.51 20.43 -9.31
C PRO A 55 11.46 21.63 -9.17
N GLN A 56 11.39 22.35 -8.05
CA GLN A 56 12.24 23.50 -7.76
C GLN A 56 13.58 23.13 -7.11
N ILE A 57 13.74 21.88 -6.68
CA ILE A 57 14.95 21.43 -6.02
C ILE A 57 16.01 21.02 -7.04
N ASN A 58 17.23 21.48 -6.84
CA ASN A 58 18.36 21.06 -7.66
C ASN A 58 18.88 19.69 -7.15
N PHE A 59 18.64 18.64 -7.92
CA PHE A 59 19.08 17.28 -7.59
C PHE A 59 20.52 17.03 -8.07
N CYS A 60 21.42 16.84 -7.10
CA CYS A 60 22.85 16.59 -7.31
C CYS A 60 23.28 15.25 -6.71
N SER A 61 24.41 14.72 -7.17
CA SER A 61 24.97 13.47 -6.66
C SER A 61 26.49 13.47 -6.69
N CYS A 62 27.11 12.84 -5.71
CA CYS A 62 28.56 12.67 -5.59
C CYS A 62 28.90 11.18 -5.53
N ILE A 63 29.73 10.71 -6.45
CA ILE A 63 30.25 9.35 -6.44
C ILE A 63 31.54 9.29 -5.62
N ILE A 64 31.68 8.25 -4.80
CA ILE A 64 32.91 7.97 -4.04
C ILE A 64 33.30 6.50 -4.18
N GLU A 65 34.60 6.22 -4.22
CA GLU A 65 35.10 4.84 -4.30
C GLU A 65 34.87 4.09 -2.98
N GLU A 66 35.18 4.75 -1.87
CA GLU A 66 35.00 4.22 -0.52
C GLU A 66 34.37 5.27 0.40
N VAL A 67 33.41 4.82 1.22
CA VAL A 67 32.77 5.68 2.22
C VAL A 67 33.58 5.58 3.51
N ASN A 68 34.44 6.56 3.74
CA ASN A 68 35.26 6.72 4.94
C ASN A 68 35.25 8.19 5.37
N MET A 69 35.80 8.52 6.54
CA MET A 69 35.75 9.90 7.05
C MET A 69 36.45 10.91 6.15
N LEU A 70 37.61 10.55 5.57
CA LEU A 70 38.39 11.45 4.71
C LEU A 70 37.62 11.81 3.44
N SER A 71 37.06 10.83 2.74
CA SER A 71 36.30 11.07 1.51
C SER A 71 35.03 11.90 1.76
N LEU A 72 34.37 11.71 2.90
CA LEU A 72 33.21 12.51 3.30
C LEU A 72 33.62 13.94 3.67
N GLU A 73 34.73 14.13 4.38
CA GLU A 73 35.28 15.45 4.69
C GLU A 73 35.63 16.24 3.43
N GLU A 74 36.26 15.60 2.44
CA GLU A 74 36.57 16.22 1.14
C GLU A 74 35.30 16.65 0.37
N ILE A 75 34.20 15.88 0.47
CA ILE A 75 32.92 16.30 -0.10
C ILE A 75 32.39 17.54 0.63
N LEU A 76 32.38 17.51 1.96
CA LEU A 76 31.85 18.59 2.80
C LEU A 76 32.61 19.90 2.57
N ASP A 77 33.91 19.86 2.30
CA ASP A 77 34.73 21.06 2.01
C ASP A 77 34.23 21.88 0.80
N ASN A 78 33.37 21.32 -0.06
CA ASN A 78 32.78 22.02 -1.19
C ASN A 78 31.54 22.85 -0.84
N TYR A 79 31.07 22.84 0.41
CA TYR A 79 29.79 23.44 0.81
C TYR A 79 29.96 24.43 1.98
N ASP A 80 29.10 25.45 2.03
CA ASP A 80 29.04 26.38 3.17
C ASP A 80 28.31 25.72 4.34
N LYS A 81 29.04 25.44 5.43
CA LYS A 81 28.51 24.82 6.65
C LYS A 81 27.34 25.58 7.29
N ASN A 82 27.25 26.90 7.11
CA ASN A 82 26.16 27.70 7.68
C ASN A 82 24.85 27.58 6.90
N LYS A 83 24.94 27.07 5.66
CA LYS A 83 23.81 26.96 4.74
C LYS A 83 23.52 25.52 4.32
N THR A 84 24.22 24.57 4.93
CA THR A 84 24.15 23.15 4.58
C THR A 84 23.75 22.34 5.81
N LEU A 85 22.80 21.43 5.62
CA LEU A 85 22.48 20.39 6.59
C LEU A 85 22.98 19.05 6.09
N VAL A 86 23.43 18.20 7.02
CA VAL A 86 23.85 16.84 6.73
C VAL A 86 22.87 15.86 7.36
N ASN A 87 22.14 15.12 6.53
CA ASN A 87 21.24 14.07 6.98
C ASN A 87 22.03 12.77 7.19
N ILE A 88 22.07 12.31 8.44
CA ILE A 88 22.77 11.08 8.83
C ILE A 88 21.82 9.90 9.01
N SER A 89 20.54 10.04 8.64
CA SER A 89 19.54 8.96 8.76
C SER A 89 19.71 7.85 7.73
N GLY A 90 20.27 8.18 6.55
CA GLY A 90 20.42 7.24 5.45
C GLY A 90 21.74 6.46 5.47
N GLY A 91 21.75 5.36 4.73
CA GLY A 91 22.91 4.51 4.53
C GLY A 91 23.10 3.51 5.66
N THR A 92 24.13 2.68 5.56
CA THR A 92 24.44 1.72 6.63
C THR A 92 24.87 2.45 7.90
N LYS A 93 24.60 1.85 9.07
CA LYS A 93 25.00 2.39 10.39
C LYS A 93 26.45 2.91 10.43
N LEU A 94 27.38 2.20 9.78
CA LEU A 94 28.79 2.60 9.71
C LEU A 94 29.00 3.87 8.87
N GLN A 95 28.31 3.98 7.73
CA GLN A 95 28.37 5.16 6.88
C GLN A 95 27.76 6.39 7.57
N SER A 96 26.63 6.22 8.25
CA SER A 96 25.99 7.27 9.05
C SER A 96 26.93 7.78 10.16
N LEU A 97 27.65 6.87 10.83
CA LEU A 97 28.66 7.24 11.83
C LEU A 97 29.86 8.00 11.23
N TYR A 98 30.37 7.55 10.08
CA TYR A 98 31.44 8.28 9.38
C TYR A 98 30.99 9.67 8.96
N LEU A 99 29.77 9.81 8.42
CA LEU A 99 29.23 11.10 8.01
C LEU A 99 28.99 12.02 9.20
N TYR A 100 28.46 11.49 10.30
CA TYR A 100 28.33 12.26 11.53
C TYR A 100 29.69 12.77 12.01
N LYS A 101 30.71 11.90 12.06
CA LYS A 101 32.03 12.29 12.53
C LYS A 101 32.71 13.31 11.61
N ALA A 102 32.63 13.11 10.30
CA ALA A 102 33.09 14.08 9.30
C ALA A 102 32.39 15.43 9.45
N SER A 103 31.06 15.43 9.63
CA SER A 103 30.26 16.63 9.86
C SER A 103 30.71 17.39 11.11
N GLN A 104 30.94 16.69 12.21
CA GLN A 104 31.45 17.29 13.44
C GLN A 104 32.84 17.91 13.25
N ASN A 105 33.77 17.21 12.59
CA ASN A 105 35.12 17.70 12.33
C ASN A 105 35.13 18.97 11.45
N LYS A 106 34.15 19.09 10.55
CA LYS A 106 33.97 20.24 9.65
C LYS A 106 32.95 21.28 10.15
N GLU A 107 32.42 21.09 11.36
CA GLU A 107 31.44 21.96 12.01
C GLU A 107 30.11 22.13 11.23
N PHE A 108 29.69 21.09 10.49
CA PHE A 108 28.37 21.01 9.87
C PHE A 108 27.31 20.56 10.89
N LYS A 109 26.09 21.07 10.74
CA LYS A 109 24.94 20.57 11.49
C LYS A 109 24.48 19.23 10.93
N ALA A 110 24.49 18.22 11.77
CA ALA A 110 23.98 16.89 11.45
C ALA A 110 22.54 16.71 11.96
N ILE A 111 21.67 16.18 11.11
CA ILE A 111 20.27 15.91 11.45
C ILE A 111 19.93 14.43 11.30
N VAL A 112 18.99 13.96 12.11
CA VAL A 112 18.39 12.63 11.99
C VAL A 112 16.87 12.73 11.99
N ILE A 113 16.21 11.86 11.24
CA ILE A 113 14.77 11.65 11.26
C ILE A 113 14.49 10.52 12.26
N HIS A 114 13.84 10.86 13.36
CA HIS A 114 13.35 9.92 14.36
C HIS A 114 11.91 9.52 14.02
N GLU A 115 11.83 8.56 13.11
CA GLU A 115 10.67 7.78 12.67
C GLU A 115 9.59 7.55 13.75
N GLU A 116 9.88 6.76 14.80
CA GLU A 116 8.86 6.38 15.80
C GLU A 116 8.20 7.55 16.55
N LYS A 117 8.87 8.71 16.60
CA LYS A 117 8.37 9.92 17.28
C LYS A 117 7.87 10.98 16.33
N ASP A 118 8.06 10.77 15.02
CA ASP A 118 7.76 11.76 14.00
C ASP A 118 8.50 13.10 14.26
N GLU A 119 9.81 12.99 14.53
CA GLU A 119 10.68 14.12 14.92
C GLU A 119 11.91 14.23 14.02
N MET A 120 12.31 15.45 13.67
CA MET A 120 13.61 15.76 13.07
C MET A 120 14.49 16.39 14.14
N LEU A 121 15.65 15.78 14.38
CA LEU A 121 16.54 16.12 15.49
C LEU A 121 17.91 16.58 14.97
N GLU A 122 18.48 17.62 15.58
CA GLU A 122 19.90 18.00 15.42
C GLU A 122 20.74 17.19 16.41
N ILE A 123 21.75 16.48 15.92
CA ILE A 123 22.69 15.77 16.78
C ILE A 123 23.89 16.66 17.08
N LYS A 124 24.11 16.94 18.38
CA LYS A 124 25.27 17.67 18.91
C LYS A 124 26.15 16.74 19.73
N GLU A 125 27.37 17.18 20.03
CA GLU A 125 28.36 16.37 20.76
C GLU A 125 27.84 15.79 22.09
N ARG A 126 26.98 16.55 22.81
CA ARG A 126 26.48 16.17 24.14
C ARG A 126 24.96 16.33 24.30
N ASP A 127 24.24 16.62 23.23
CA ASP A 127 22.81 16.91 23.29
C ASP A 127 22.13 16.58 21.96
N VAL A 128 20.81 16.47 22.01
CA VAL A 128 19.95 16.27 20.84
C VAL A 128 18.85 17.32 20.90
N LEU A 129 18.75 18.13 19.85
CA LEU A 129 17.75 19.21 19.79
C LEU A 129 16.63 18.84 18.82
N LEU A 130 15.40 18.96 19.27
CA LEU A 130 14.24 18.92 18.38
C LEU A 130 14.28 20.13 17.44
N ILE A 131 14.38 19.87 16.14
CA ILE A 131 14.26 20.90 15.10
C ILE A 131 12.80 21.08 14.72
N GLN A 132 12.10 19.96 14.53
CA GLN A 132 10.72 19.93 14.08
C GLN A 132 10.07 18.60 14.48
N ASP A 133 8.78 18.63 14.81
CA ASP A 133 7.92 17.47 14.97
C ASP A 133 6.83 17.48 13.89
N ASN A 134 5.99 16.44 13.85
CA ASN A 134 4.87 16.31 12.90
C ASN A 134 5.37 16.41 11.46
N LEU A 135 6.26 15.50 11.07
CA LEU A 135 6.89 15.52 9.75
C LEU A 135 5.84 15.18 8.67
N GLU A 136 6.17 15.56 7.45
CA GLU A 136 5.35 15.23 6.29
C GLU A 136 5.51 13.74 5.96
N ASP A 137 4.40 13.02 6.02
CA ASP A 137 4.33 11.61 5.66
C ASP A 137 4.45 11.41 4.15
N LEU A 138 5.00 10.25 3.77
CA LEU A 138 4.91 9.78 2.40
C LEU A 138 3.55 9.11 2.15
N LEU A 139 2.92 9.47 1.04
CA LEU A 139 1.70 8.83 0.56
C LEU A 139 2.04 7.53 -0.18
N VAL A 140 1.04 6.69 -0.46
CA VAL A 140 1.26 5.43 -1.19
C VAL A 140 1.97 5.66 -2.52
N PHE A 141 1.59 6.72 -3.23
CA PHE A 141 2.21 7.09 -4.49
C PHE A 141 3.70 7.42 -4.34
N ASP A 142 4.10 8.06 -3.24
CA ASP A 142 5.49 8.46 -3.00
C ASP A 142 6.39 7.22 -2.79
N TYR A 143 5.90 6.20 -2.08
CA TYR A 143 6.61 4.92 -1.94
C TYR A 143 6.79 4.22 -3.28
N VAL A 144 5.71 4.06 -4.06
CA VAL A 144 5.77 3.36 -5.35
C VAL A 144 6.71 4.08 -6.32
N LYS A 145 6.66 5.42 -6.36
CA LYS A 145 7.48 6.21 -7.28
C LYS A 145 8.94 6.28 -6.88
N SER A 146 9.24 6.47 -5.60
CA SER A 146 10.63 6.52 -5.14
C SER A 146 11.34 5.17 -5.25
N SER A 147 10.60 4.06 -5.36
CA SER A 147 11.14 2.73 -5.67
C SER A 147 11.27 2.43 -7.18
N GLY A 148 11.09 3.43 -8.06
CA GLY A 148 11.15 3.27 -9.52
C GLY A 148 9.87 2.71 -10.17
N GLY A 149 8.81 2.55 -9.38
CA GLY A 149 7.53 2.02 -9.85
C GLY A 149 6.55 3.08 -10.30
N LYS A 150 5.45 2.64 -10.91
CA LYS A 150 4.38 3.52 -11.37
C LYS A 150 3.00 2.94 -11.12
N ILE A 151 2.14 3.70 -10.47
CA ILE A 151 0.72 3.37 -10.37
C ILE A 151 0.05 3.61 -11.73
N LEU A 152 -0.53 2.55 -12.30
CA LEU A 152 -1.31 2.57 -13.53
C LEU A 152 -2.81 2.70 -13.26
N LYS A 153 -3.27 2.16 -12.12
CA LYS A 153 -4.68 2.15 -11.72
C LYS A 153 -4.79 2.26 -10.21
N ASP A 154 -5.77 3.04 -9.76
CA ASP A 154 -6.19 3.21 -8.37
C ASP A 154 -7.72 3.12 -8.35
N GLU A 155 -8.28 2.15 -7.64
CA GLU A 155 -9.73 1.91 -7.52
C GLU A 155 -10.33 2.51 -6.23
N SER A 156 -9.61 3.37 -5.51
CA SER A 156 -10.09 3.93 -4.23
C SER A 156 -11.39 4.71 -4.34
N GLU A 157 -11.62 5.39 -5.47
CA GLU A 157 -12.90 6.09 -5.70
C GLU A 157 -14.07 5.11 -5.86
N PHE A 158 -13.82 3.89 -6.31
CA PHE A 158 -14.85 2.87 -6.47
C PHE A 158 -15.40 2.38 -5.13
N VAL A 159 -14.57 2.38 -4.09
CA VAL A 159 -14.97 2.06 -2.70
C VAL A 159 -16.05 3.03 -2.20
N LYS A 160 -16.05 4.27 -2.68
CA LYS A 160 -17.00 5.31 -2.24
C LYS A 160 -18.38 5.20 -2.88
N ASP A 161 -18.56 4.33 -3.89
CA ASP A 161 -19.84 4.17 -4.58
C ASP A 161 -20.94 3.66 -3.63
N GLU A 162 -22.07 4.38 -3.60
CA GLU A 162 -23.18 4.06 -2.69
C GLU A 162 -23.83 2.69 -2.99
N GLY A 163 -23.81 2.24 -4.24
CA GLY A 163 -24.27 0.90 -4.61
C GLY A 163 -23.37 -0.19 -4.04
N ILE A 164 -22.05 0.04 -4.06
CA ILE A 164 -21.05 -0.85 -3.46
C ILE A 164 -21.23 -0.94 -1.95
N LYS A 165 -21.33 0.19 -1.25
CA LYS A 165 -21.58 0.21 0.21
C LYS A 165 -22.83 -0.56 0.61
N LYS A 166 -23.91 -0.43 -0.17
CA LYS A 166 -25.15 -1.20 0.06
C LYS A 166 -24.95 -2.70 -0.15
N ILE A 167 -24.15 -3.11 -1.13
CA ILE A 167 -23.78 -4.53 -1.30
C ILE A 167 -22.97 -5.00 -0.10
N ILE A 168 -21.95 -4.25 0.33
CA ILE A 168 -21.14 -4.58 1.52
C ILE A 168 -22.03 -4.74 2.76
N ASN A 169 -22.94 -3.80 3.01
CA ASN A 169 -23.88 -3.88 4.13
C ASN A 169 -24.73 -5.14 4.05
N TYR A 170 -25.27 -5.48 2.88
CA TYR A 170 -25.99 -6.74 2.68
C TYR A 170 -25.13 -7.96 3.01
N VAL A 171 -23.88 -7.99 2.54
CA VAL A 171 -22.93 -9.08 2.80
C VAL A 171 -22.71 -9.25 4.31
N LEU A 172 -22.49 -8.17 5.03
CA LEU A 172 -22.23 -8.19 6.47
C LEU A 172 -23.46 -8.66 7.27
N GLU A 173 -24.64 -8.16 6.93
CA GLU A 173 -25.90 -8.54 7.59
C GLU A 173 -26.32 -9.98 7.29
N ASN A 174 -25.91 -10.53 6.14
CA ASN A 174 -26.35 -11.83 5.63
C ASN A 174 -25.16 -12.76 5.33
N TYR A 175 -24.11 -12.71 6.15
CA TYR A 175 -22.82 -13.34 5.82
C TYR A 175 -22.89 -14.87 5.58
N GLU A 176 -23.73 -15.60 6.32
CA GLU A 176 -23.92 -17.04 6.08
C GLU A 176 -24.59 -17.32 4.74
N ASP A 177 -25.62 -16.55 4.38
CA ASP A 177 -26.28 -16.61 3.07
C ASP A 177 -25.30 -16.19 1.95
N TRP A 178 -24.43 -15.22 2.23
CA TRP A 178 -23.39 -14.76 1.29
C TRP A 178 -22.41 -15.88 0.91
N LYS A 179 -21.98 -16.70 1.87
CA LYS A 179 -21.10 -17.85 1.59
C LYS A 179 -21.68 -18.80 0.55
N ILE A 180 -23.01 -18.92 0.52
CA ILE A 180 -23.73 -19.73 -0.47
C ILE A 180 -23.87 -18.97 -1.79
N LEU A 181 -24.26 -17.69 -1.74
CA LEU A 181 -24.40 -16.83 -2.92
C LEU A 181 -23.13 -16.77 -3.76
N LYS A 182 -21.95 -16.67 -3.13
CA LYS A 182 -20.66 -16.69 -3.85
C LYS A 182 -20.49 -17.92 -4.74
N LYS A 183 -20.85 -19.11 -4.23
CA LYS A 183 -20.79 -20.36 -5.01
C LYS A 183 -21.81 -20.37 -6.16
N VAL A 184 -22.97 -19.77 -5.93
CA VAL A 184 -24.01 -19.61 -6.95
C VAL A 184 -23.56 -18.63 -8.05
N PHE A 185 -22.92 -17.53 -7.68
CA PHE A 185 -22.49 -16.48 -8.60
C PHE A 185 -21.45 -16.93 -9.62
N VAL A 186 -20.59 -17.88 -9.24
CA VAL A 186 -19.59 -18.47 -10.16
C VAL A 186 -20.15 -19.63 -10.97
N ASN A 187 -21.38 -20.08 -10.73
CA ASN A 187 -21.97 -21.22 -11.44
C ASN A 187 -22.63 -20.77 -12.77
N PRO A 188 -22.06 -21.10 -13.94
CA PRO A 188 -22.58 -20.65 -15.24
C PRO A 188 -23.93 -21.28 -15.62
N ASN A 189 -24.33 -22.38 -14.96
CA ASN A 189 -25.65 -22.95 -15.15
C ASN A 189 -26.75 -22.13 -14.46
N ILE A 190 -26.39 -21.40 -13.40
CA ILE A 190 -27.32 -20.55 -12.66
C ILE A 190 -27.21 -19.11 -13.15
N ILE A 191 -26.02 -18.52 -13.21
CA ILE A 191 -25.81 -17.13 -13.64
C ILE A 191 -25.25 -17.09 -15.06
N LYS A 192 -26.00 -16.47 -15.97
CA LYS A 192 -25.58 -16.24 -17.36
C LYS A 192 -25.44 -14.75 -17.63
N HIS A 193 -24.24 -14.32 -17.99
CA HIS A 193 -23.95 -12.94 -18.39
C HIS A 193 -24.39 -12.73 -19.84
N SER A 194 -25.09 -11.63 -20.13
CA SER A 194 -25.51 -11.32 -21.50
C SER A 194 -24.34 -10.82 -22.33
N GLU A 195 -24.06 -11.48 -23.47
CA GLU A 195 -23.02 -11.05 -24.42
C GLU A 195 -23.39 -9.75 -25.13
N SER A 196 -24.68 -9.57 -25.46
CA SER A 196 -25.19 -8.40 -26.17
C SER A 196 -25.40 -7.17 -25.27
N ASN A 197 -25.37 -7.33 -23.95
CA ASN A 197 -25.63 -6.23 -23.01
C ASN A 197 -24.80 -6.40 -21.73
N PRO A 198 -23.76 -5.57 -21.52
CA PRO A 198 -22.86 -5.74 -20.39
C PRO A 198 -23.52 -5.51 -19.04
N TYR A 199 -24.72 -4.92 -18.97
CA TYR A 199 -25.46 -4.67 -17.73
C TYR A 199 -26.41 -5.80 -17.33
N LEU A 200 -26.67 -6.76 -18.23
CA LEU A 200 -27.69 -7.80 -18.00
C LEU A 200 -27.08 -9.11 -17.50
N ILE A 201 -27.83 -9.76 -16.61
CA ILE A 201 -27.65 -11.16 -16.26
C ILE A 201 -28.99 -11.90 -16.30
N ASN A 202 -28.92 -13.20 -16.51
CA ASN A 202 -30.03 -14.13 -16.44
C ASN A 202 -29.74 -15.16 -15.35
N ILE A 203 -30.68 -15.34 -14.43
CA ILE A 203 -30.60 -16.25 -13.29
C ILE A 203 -31.55 -17.42 -13.53
N SER A 204 -31.01 -18.60 -13.81
CA SER A 204 -31.75 -19.85 -14.00
C SER A 204 -32.11 -20.46 -12.65
N LEU A 205 -33.34 -20.21 -12.20
CA LEU A 205 -33.87 -20.80 -10.96
C LEU A 205 -34.02 -22.32 -11.09
N SER A 206 -34.33 -22.85 -12.27
CA SER A 206 -34.44 -24.31 -12.48
C SER A 206 -33.16 -25.08 -12.19
N SER A 207 -32.01 -24.40 -12.29
CA SER A 207 -30.68 -24.97 -12.04
C SER A 207 -30.21 -24.82 -10.60
N SER A 208 -31.06 -24.29 -9.71
CA SER A 208 -30.77 -24.09 -8.28
C SER A 208 -31.65 -25.01 -7.41
N ASN A 209 -31.15 -25.42 -6.25
CA ASN A 209 -31.95 -26.13 -5.25
C ASN A 209 -32.92 -25.15 -4.53
N ASN A 210 -33.87 -25.66 -3.74
CA ASN A 210 -34.89 -24.82 -3.09
C ASN A 210 -34.30 -23.82 -2.08
N TYR A 211 -33.19 -24.17 -1.43
CA TYR A 211 -32.51 -23.30 -0.48
C TYR A 211 -31.78 -22.16 -1.21
N GLU A 212 -31.02 -22.47 -2.25
CA GLU A 212 -30.38 -21.49 -3.14
C GLU A 212 -31.39 -20.54 -3.78
N LYS A 213 -32.53 -21.07 -4.27
CA LYS A 213 -33.62 -20.24 -4.82
C LYS A 213 -34.13 -19.21 -3.82
N ASN A 214 -34.30 -19.60 -2.56
CA ASN A 214 -34.78 -18.70 -1.51
C ASN A 214 -33.76 -17.58 -1.27
N ILE A 215 -32.47 -17.94 -1.10
CA ILE A 215 -31.40 -16.97 -0.87
C ILE A 215 -31.24 -16.03 -2.07
N LEU A 216 -31.22 -16.55 -3.29
CA LEU A 216 -31.21 -15.74 -4.52
C LEU A 216 -32.40 -14.80 -4.56
N THR A 217 -33.61 -15.28 -4.26
CA THR A 217 -34.81 -14.44 -4.28
C THR A 217 -34.71 -13.30 -3.28
N LYS A 218 -34.24 -13.57 -2.05
CA LYS A 218 -33.98 -12.52 -1.04
C LYS A 218 -32.96 -11.51 -1.53
N PHE A 219 -31.82 -11.97 -2.06
CA PHE A 219 -30.76 -11.14 -2.61
C PHE A 219 -31.29 -10.22 -3.72
N VAL A 220 -31.96 -10.79 -4.72
CA VAL A 220 -32.52 -10.03 -5.85
C VAL A 220 -33.53 -8.99 -5.38
N ASN A 221 -34.43 -9.36 -4.47
CA ASN A 221 -35.42 -8.43 -3.94
C ASN A 221 -34.75 -7.27 -3.18
N HIS A 222 -33.69 -7.55 -2.40
CA HIS A 222 -32.91 -6.53 -1.73
C HIS A 222 -32.21 -5.59 -2.73
N MET A 223 -31.51 -6.14 -3.73
CA MET A 223 -30.82 -5.34 -4.75
C MET A 223 -31.77 -4.43 -5.54
N ASN A 224 -32.98 -4.91 -5.85
CA ASN A 224 -34.01 -4.09 -6.48
C ASN A 224 -34.56 -2.99 -5.54
N LYS A 225 -34.83 -3.33 -4.28
CA LYS A 225 -35.31 -2.37 -3.27
C LYS A 225 -34.31 -1.23 -3.07
N GLU A 226 -33.02 -1.58 -2.98
CA GLU A 226 -31.91 -0.63 -2.85
C GLU A 226 -31.59 0.13 -4.13
N LYS A 227 -32.33 -0.16 -5.22
CA LYS A 227 -32.18 0.40 -6.56
C LYS A 227 -30.79 0.16 -7.14
N ILE A 228 -30.12 -0.93 -6.79
CA ILE A 228 -28.82 -1.35 -7.37
C ILE A 228 -29.05 -2.04 -8.71
N THR A 229 -30.15 -2.80 -8.79
CA THR A 229 -30.61 -3.47 -9.99
C THR A 229 -32.06 -3.09 -10.31
N LYS A 230 -32.45 -3.35 -11.55
CA LYS A 230 -33.84 -3.39 -11.99
C LYS A 230 -34.15 -4.78 -12.54
N GLU A 231 -35.18 -5.41 -11.99
CA GLU A 231 -35.75 -6.62 -12.56
C GLU A 231 -36.46 -6.30 -13.87
N ILE A 232 -36.06 -7.02 -14.93
CA ILE A 232 -36.62 -6.87 -16.28
C ILE A 232 -37.70 -7.91 -16.52
N ASN A 233 -37.49 -9.13 -16.02
CA ASN A 233 -38.42 -10.24 -16.17
C ASN A 233 -38.25 -11.21 -15.00
N ARG A 234 -39.35 -11.81 -14.56
CA ARG A 234 -39.37 -12.92 -13.61
C ARG A 234 -40.47 -13.90 -13.97
N ASN A 235 -40.09 -15.16 -14.08
CA ASN A 235 -41.00 -16.29 -14.13
C ASN A 235 -40.50 -17.42 -13.20
N LYS A 236 -41.19 -18.56 -13.20
CA LYS A 236 -40.87 -19.69 -12.31
C LYS A 236 -39.45 -20.25 -12.48
N ASN A 237 -38.84 -20.07 -13.65
CA ASN A 237 -37.56 -20.67 -14.02
C ASN A 237 -36.44 -19.65 -14.24
N LEU A 238 -36.76 -18.37 -14.46
CA LEU A 238 -35.81 -17.36 -14.91
C LEU A 238 -36.09 -16.00 -14.26
N ILE A 239 -35.01 -15.34 -13.82
CA ILE A 239 -35.00 -13.91 -13.48
C ILE A 239 -33.99 -13.20 -14.39
N THR A 240 -34.39 -12.12 -15.04
CA THR A 240 -33.48 -11.24 -15.79
C THR A 240 -33.30 -9.94 -15.02
N LEU A 241 -32.04 -9.63 -14.67
CA LEU A 241 -31.69 -8.43 -13.92
C LEU A 241 -30.80 -7.51 -14.75
N LYS A 242 -31.07 -6.21 -14.64
CA LYS A 242 -30.23 -5.14 -15.18
C LYS A 242 -29.57 -4.39 -14.03
N PHE A 243 -28.24 -4.34 -14.04
CA PHE A 243 -27.48 -3.49 -13.12
C PHE A 243 -27.50 -2.04 -13.58
N ASN A 244 -27.44 -1.11 -12.64
CA ASN A 244 -27.35 0.32 -12.95
C ASN A 244 -26.06 0.68 -13.69
N THR A 245 -24.95 0.08 -13.27
CA THR A 245 -23.63 0.32 -13.84
C THR A 245 -22.93 -1.01 -14.13
N ARG A 246 -21.94 -0.98 -15.02
CA ARG A 246 -21.16 -2.18 -15.37
C ARG A 246 -20.21 -2.53 -14.23
N GLU A 247 -19.73 -1.51 -13.54
CA GLU A 247 -18.76 -1.55 -12.47
C GLU A 247 -19.35 -2.28 -11.26
N ILE A 248 -20.57 -1.94 -10.83
CA ILE A 248 -21.29 -2.65 -9.75
C ILE A 248 -21.50 -4.12 -10.10
N LYS A 249 -21.90 -4.41 -11.34
CA LYS A 249 -22.05 -5.79 -11.81
C LYS A 249 -20.72 -6.52 -11.71
N ASN A 250 -19.65 -5.95 -12.27
CA ASN A 250 -18.33 -6.58 -12.27
C ASN A 250 -17.85 -6.84 -10.83
N PHE A 251 -18.03 -5.87 -9.93
CA PHE A 251 -17.70 -6.03 -8.52
C PHE A 251 -18.42 -7.21 -7.86
N LEU A 252 -19.73 -7.32 -8.04
CA LEU A 252 -20.52 -8.38 -7.42
C LEU A 252 -20.04 -9.78 -7.84
N PHE A 253 -19.60 -9.91 -9.10
CA PHE A 253 -19.17 -11.18 -9.69
C PHE A 253 -17.64 -11.39 -9.69
N LYS A 254 -16.83 -10.39 -9.31
CA LYS A 254 -15.39 -10.56 -9.07
C LYS A 254 -15.23 -11.17 -7.68
N THR A 255 -14.82 -12.44 -7.63
CA THR A 255 -14.66 -13.18 -6.37
C THR A 255 -13.73 -12.44 -5.41
N GLY A 256 -14.22 -12.16 -4.21
CA GLY A 256 -13.41 -11.60 -3.12
C GLY A 256 -13.34 -10.08 -3.06
N SER A 257 -13.80 -9.33 -4.07
CA SER A 257 -13.65 -7.86 -4.07
C SER A 257 -14.42 -7.14 -2.97
N TRP A 258 -15.47 -7.76 -2.43
CA TRP A 258 -16.15 -7.22 -1.24
C TRP A 258 -15.23 -7.16 -0.01
N LEU A 259 -14.28 -8.11 0.11
CA LEU A 259 -13.33 -8.17 1.23
C LEU A 259 -12.27 -7.09 1.08
N GLU A 260 -11.84 -6.80 -0.16
CA GLU A 260 -10.92 -5.70 -0.49
C GLU A 260 -11.53 -4.36 -0.07
N VAL A 261 -12.77 -4.08 -0.49
CA VAL A 261 -13.51 -2.85 -0.14
C VAL A 261 -13.71 -2.74 1.37
N LEU A 262 -14.18 -3.81 2.01
CA LEU A 262 -14.38 -3.82 3.46
C LEU A 262 -13.07 -3.55 4.21
N THR A 263 -11.96 -4.13 3.76
CA THR A 263 -10.64 -3.92 4.35
C THR A 263 -10.20 -2.48 4.16
N HIS A 264 -10.33 -1.92 2.96
CA HIS A 264 -10.03 -0.51 2.69
C HIS A 264 -10.80 0.42 3.64
N GLU A 265 -12.12 0.25 3.78
CA GLU A 265 -12.93 1.10 4.66
C GLU A 265 -12.45 1.04 6.12
N ILE A 266 -12.17 -0.16 6.62
CA ILE A 266 -11.70 -0.33 8.00
C ILE A 266 -10.32 0.31 8.20
N VAL A 267 -9.41 0.12 7.26
CA VAL A 267 -8.05 0.69 7.34
C VAL A 267 -8.10 2.21 7.27
N ASN A 268 -8.93 2.77 6.38
CA ASN A 268 -9.11 4.21 6.22
C ASN A 268 -9.75 4.88 7.45
N ASP A 269 -10.51 4.13 8.26
CA ASP A 269 -11.08 4.62 9.52
C ASP A 269 -10.06 4.66 10.69
N ILE A 270 -8.84 4.14 10.52
CA ILE A 270 -7.83 4.14 11.58
C ILE A 270 -7.11 5.49 11.63
N ASN A 271 -7.17 6.18 12.78
CA ASN A 271 -6.66 7.54 12.94
C ASN A 271 -5.17 7.75 12.58
N SER A 272 -4.33 6.72 12.75
CA SER A 272 -2.89 6.83 12.45
C SER A 272 -2.60 6.76 10.95
N ILE A 273 -3.52 6.22 10.15
CA ILE A 273 -3.35 6.06 8.70
C ILE A 273 -3.49 7.41 7.99
N LYS A 274 -2.61 7.67 7.02
CA LYS A 274 -2.49 8.94 6.29
C LYS A 274 -3.00 8.86 4.86
N ASP A 275 -2.76 7.73 4.20
CA ASP A 275 -3.27 7.45 2.85
C ASP A 275 -3.68 5.98 2.76
N VAL A 276 -4.75 5.70 2.03
CA VAL A 276 -5.21 4.33 1.73
C VAL A 276 -5.60 4.26 0.28
N LYS A 277 -5.07 3.25 -0.41
CA LYS A 277 -5.36 2.94 -1.80
C LYS A 277 -5.93 1.54 -1.95
N SER A 278 -6.91 1.37 -2.84
CA SER A 278 -7.54 0.08 -3.15
C SER A 278 -7.33 -0.33 -4.60
N GLY A 279 -7.21 -1.64 -4.86
CA GLY A 279 -7.16 -2.20 -6.21
C GLY A 279 -6.04 -1.59 -7.06
N VAL A 280 -4.87 -1.41 -6.45
CA VAL A 280 -3.75 -0.68 -7.07
C VAL A 280 -3.05 -1.59 -8.07
N VAL A 281 -3.01 -1.15 -9.33
CA VAL A 281 -2.19 -1.81 -10.35
C VAL A 281 -0.97 -0.97 -10.62
N PHE A 282 0.22 -1.56 -10.54
CA PHE A 282 1.48 -0.84 -10.68
C PHE A 282 2.56 -1.63 -11.43
N LEU A 283 3.51 -0.88 -12.00
CA LEU A 283 4.76 -1.40 -12.56
C LEU A 283 5.87 -1.33 -11.50
N TRP A 284 6.77 -2.31 -11.49
CA TRP A 284 8.00 -2.24 -10.68
C TRP A 284 9.09 -1.36 -11.27
N ASP A 285 9.08 -1.23 -12.60
CA ASP A 285 10.04 -0.43 -13.36
C ASP A 285 9.23 0.25 -14.45
N GLU A 286 9.25 1.59 -14.46
CA GLU A 286 8.55 2.37 -15.48
C GLU A 286 9.00 2.03 -16.91
N ASN A 287 10.21 1.50 -17.08
CA ASN A 287 10.71 1.10 -18.39
C ASN A 287 10.17 -0.27 -18.82
N ASN A 288 9.75 -1.13 -17.89
CA ASN A 288 9.25 -2.47 -18.17
C ASN A 288 7.72 -2.57 -18.00
N HIS A 289 7.01 -2.19 -19.07
CA HIS A 289 5.55 -2.15 -19.11
C HIS A 289 4.86 -3.54 -19.15
N HIS A 290 5.63 -4.63 -19.24
CA HIS A 290 5.09 -5.99 -19.39
C HIS A 290 4.73 -6.64 -18.06
N VAL A 291 5.38 -6.25 -16.96
CA VAL A 291 5.15 -6.83 -15.64
C VAL A 291 4.25 -5.90 -14.83
N LYS A 292 2.96 -6.22 -14.78
CA LYS A 292 1.96 -5.52 -13.97
C LYS A 292 1.67 -6.31 -12.72
N ASN A 293 1.65 -5.63 -11.59
CA ASN A 293 1.31 -6.20 -10.30
C ASN A 293 0.03 -5.55 -9.79
N GLU A 294 -0.82 -6.32 -9.11
CA GLU A 294 -2.04 -5.84 -8.46
C GLU A 294 -1.90 -6.04 -6.96
N ILE A 295 -2.34 -5.06 -6.18
CA ILE A 295 -2.46 -5.19 -4.73
C ILE A 295 -3.81 -4.66 -4.29
N ASP A 296 -4.43 -5.42 -3.40
CA ASP A 296 -5.79 -5.22 -2.93
C ASP A 296 -5.91 -3.92 -2.13
N VAL A 297 -5.07 -3.73 -1.10
CA VAL A 297 -5.02 -2.49 -0.31
C VAL A 297 -3.58 -2.11 0.04
N LEU A 298 -3.24 -0.84 -0.18
CA LEU A 298 -2.02 -0.20 0.33
C LEU A 298 -2.42 0.90 1.31
N ALA A 299 -1.66 1.06 2.39
CA ALA A 299 -1.85 2.20 3.28
C ALA A 299 -0.52 2.72 3.80
N THR A 300 -0.47 3.99 4.22
CA THR A 300 0.70 4.57 4.87
C THR A 300 0.36 5.16 6.24
N SER A 301 1.32 5.08 7.16
CA SER A 301 1.32 5.78 8.45
C SER A 301 2.77 5.98 8.88
N ALA A 302 3.18 7.23 9.15
CA ALA A 302 4.58 7.55 9.46
C ALA A 302 5.52 6.99 8.37
N GLU A 303 6.57 6.24 8.74
CA GLU A 303 7.45 5.56 7.78
C GLU A 303 6.93 4.21 7.25
N LYS A 304 5.75 3.76 7.68
CA LYS A 304 5.30 2.41 7.40
C LYS A 304 4.38 2.36 6.20
N LEU A 305 4.80 1.59 5.21
CA LEU A 305 3.90 1.07 4.18
C LEU A 305 3.24 -0.22 4.71
N PHE A 306 1.91 -0.26 4.67
CA PHE A 306 1.12 -1.45 4.93
C PHE A 306 0.72 -2.05 3.59
N TYR A 307 1.12 -3.30 3.38
CA TYR A 307 0.86 -4.05 2.16
C TYR A 307 -0.12 -5.17 2.48
N ILE A 308 -1.36 -5.02 2.02
CA ILE A 308 -2.48 -5.85 2.47
C ILE A 308 -3.07 -6.61 1.29
N SER A 309 -3.00 -7.93 1.32
CA SER A 309 -3.70 -8.80 0.36
C SER A 309 -4.94 -9.42 0.99
N CYS A 310 -6.02 -9.53 0.21
CA CYS A 310 -7.31 -10.06 0.61
C CYS A 310 -7.60 -11.36 -0.16
N LYS A 311 -7.90 -12.45 0.56
CA LYS A 311 -8.26 -13.74 -0.02
C LYS A 311 -9.57 -14.25 0.58
N ASP A 312 -10.65 -14.19 -0.19
CA ASP A 312 -11.95 -14.71 0.23
C ASP A 312 -12.09 -16.23 0.02
N THR A 313 -11.16 -17.00 0.56
CA THR A 313 -11.04 -18.46 0.35
C THR A 313 -10.13 -19.11 1.39
N SER A 314 -10.24 -20.43 1.58
CA SER A 314 -9.28 -21.25 2.35
C SER A 314 -8.10 -21.76 1.51
N HIS A 315 -8.10 -21.48 0.20
CA HIS A 315 -7.11 -22.00 -0.75
C HIS A 315 -5.82 -21.20 -0.83
N TYR A 316 -5.62 -20.19 0.03
CA TYR A 316 -4.33 -19.51 0.11
C TYR A 316 -3.28 -20.42 0.75
N ASP A 317 -2.03 -20.26 0.31
CA ASP A 317 -0.93 -21.15 0.60
C ASP A 317 0.42 -20.42 0.61
N GLU A 318 1.50 -21.19 0.54
CA GLU A 318 2.88 -20.67 0.57
C GLU A 318 3.18 -19.74 -0.61
N ASP A 319 2.62 -20.00 -1.79
CA ASP A 319 2.81 -19.15 -2.97
C ASP A 319 2.14 -17.79 -2.76
N THR A 320 0.95 -17.78 -2.16
CA THR A 320 0.27 -16.53 -1.77
C THR A 320 1.13 -15.71 -0.79
N LEU A 321 1.75 -16.36 0.20
CA LEU A 321 2.62 -15.68 1.17
C LEU A 321 3.92 -15.18 0.51
N ASN A 322 4.51 -15.98 -0.38
CA ASN A 322 5.74 -15.63 -1.10
C ASN A 322 5.52 -14.42 -2.02
N GLU A 323 4.40 -14.37 -2.74
CA GLU A 323 4.01 -13.22 -3.56
C GLU A 323 3.92 -11.95 -2.72
N LEU A 324 3.13 -11.99 -1.63
CA LEU A 324 2.97 -10.87 -0.71
C LEU A 324 4.32 -10.39 -0.15
N TYR A 325 5.19 -11.32 0.25
CA TYR A 325 6.51 -10.99 0.79
C TYR A 325 7.44 -10.34 -0.24
N VAL A 326 7.54 -10.91 -1.44
CA VAL A 326 8.41 -10.37 -2.50
C VAL A 326 7.92 -9.00 -2.95
N TYR A 327 6.62 -8.84 -3.13
CA TYR A 327 6.04 -7.64 -3.73
C TYR A 327 6.10 -6.47 -2.74
N SER A 328 5.79 -6.74 -1.47
CA SER A 328 5.89 -5.74 -0.41
C SER A 328 7.33 -5.24 -0.22
N LYS A 329 8.32 -6.14 -0.16
CA LYS A 329 9.73 -5.77 -0.03
C LYS A 329 10.26 -4.97 -1.20
N LYS A 330 9.76 -5.22 -2.41
CA LYS A 330 10.19 -4.48 -3.60
C LYS A 330 9.83 -2.99 -3.53
N ILE A 331 8.73 -2.63 -2.87
CA ILE A 331 8.25 -1.23 -2.78
C ILE A 331 8.65 -0.57 -1.46
N GLY A 332 8.33 -1.22 -0.34
CA GLY A 332 8.49 -0.64 1.01
C GLY A 332 9.68 -1.16 1.80
N GLY A 333 10.49 -2.06 1.22
CA GLY A 333 11.67 -2.60 1.88
C GLY A 333 11.40 -3.49 3.07
N GLU A 334 12.35 -3.54 4.00
CA GLU A 334 12.28 -4.40 5.18
C GLU A 334 11.21 -3.93 6.18
N GLN A 335 10.96 -2.61 6.26
CA GLN A 335 10.02 -2.00 7.20
C GLN A 335 8.54 -2.14 6.81
N VAL A 336 8.25 -2.70 5.63
CA VAL A 336 6.86 -2.89 5.17
C VAL A 336 6.12 -3.89 6.06
N LYS A 337 4.95 -3.49 6.59
CA LYS A 337 4.06 -4.40 7.32
C LYS A 337 3.22 -5.18 6.33
N LYS A 338 3.22 -6.51 6.45
CA LYS A 338 2.58 -7.41 5.49
C LYS A 338 1.37 -8.04 6.16
N ILE A 339 0.20 -7.84 5.57
CA ILE A 339 -1.05 -8.34 6.16
C ILE A 339 -1.78 -9.18 5.11
N LEU A 340 -2.15 -10.40 5.48
CA LEU A 340 -3.03 -11.25 4.70
C LEU A 340 -4.40 -11.29 5.37
N VAL A 341 -5.39 -10.66 4.74
CA VAL A 341 -6.78 -10.70 5.15
C VAL A 341 -7.48 -11.88 4.46
N THR A 342 -8.23 -12.68 5.22
CA THR A 342 -8.97 -13.82 4.68
C THR A 342 -10.32 -14.02 5.35
N THR A 343 -11.19 -14.84 4.76
CA THR A 343 -12.47 -15.25 5.35
C THR A 343 -12.49 -16.66 5.88
N SER A 344 -11.38 -17.39 5.80
CA SER A 344 -11.29 -18.77 6.24
C SER A 344 -9.88 -19.11 6.72
N ASP A 345 -9.78 -20.11 7.60
CA ASP A 345 -8.48 -20.70 7.92
C ASP A 345 -7.91 -21.40 6.66
N PRO A 346 -6.57 -21.53 6.52
CA PRO A 346 -5.97 -22.17 5.36
C PRO A 346 -6.20 -23.68 5.42
N ASN A 347 -6.24 -24.32 4.25
CA ASN A 347 -6.37 -25.79 4.20
C ASN A 347 -5.19 -26.52 4.86
N LYS A 348 -4.00 -25.91 4.88
CA LYS A 348 -2.78 -26.44 5.52
C LYS A 348 -2.45 -25.60 6.74
N THR A 349 -2.36 -26.23 7.91
CA THR A 349 -2.00 -25.53 9.16
C THR A 349 -0.57 -24.98 9.14
N SER A 350 0.34 -25.57 8.36
CA SER A 350 1.71 -25.09 8.16
C SER A 350 1.77 -23.68 7.57
N THR A 351 0.73 -23.24 6.86
CA THR A 351 0.63 -21.89 6.30
C THR A 351 0.70 -20.81 7.39
N PHE A 352 0.13 -21.06 8.57
CA PHE A 352 0.24 -20.12 9.70
C PHE A 352 1.69 -20.01 10.21
N SER A 353 2.39 -21.14 10.37
CA SER A 353 3.79 -21.14 10.79
C SER A 353 4.67 -20.42 9.78
N ARG A 354 4.41 -20.62 8.48
CA ARG A 354 5.15 -19.97 7.41
C ARG A 354 4.91 -18.46 7.38
N ALA A 355 3.66 -18.02 7.52
CA ALA A 355 3.33 -16.60 7.60
C ALA A 355 4.06 -15.92 8.76
N LYS A 356 4.10 -16.57 9.93
CA LYS A 356 4.85 -16.09 11.10
C LYS A 356 6.36 -15.98 10.83
N GLU A 357 6.98 -16.96 10.17
CA GLU A 357 8.40 -16.90 9.79
C GLU A 357 8.71 -15.76 8.80
N MET A 358 7.73 -15.39 7.99
CA MET A 358 7.85 -14.35 6.96
C MET A 358 7.42 -12.97 7.45
N ASP A 359 7.07 -12.84 8.74
CA ASP A 359 6.52 -11.62 9.34
C ASP A 359 5.28 -11.11 8.58
N ILE A 360 4.36 -12.04 8.29
CA ILE A 360 3.06 -11.77 7.69
C ILE A 360 1.97 -12.01 8.74
N GLU A 361 1.23 -10.96 9.07
CA GLU A 361 0.09 -11.05 9.97
C GLU A 361 -1.14 -11.56 9.20
N ILE A 362 -1.80 -12.61 9.70
CA ILE A 362 -3.01 -13.15 9.09
C ILE A 362 -4.23 -12.69 9.89
N VAL A 363 -5.12 -11.92 9.25
CA VAL A 363 -6.37 -11.45 9.86
C VAL A 363 -7.57 -12.14 9.20
N ILE A 364 -8.38 -12.82 10.02
CA ILE A 364 -9.49 -13.66 9.51
C ILE A 364 -10.84 -13.04 9.88
N PHE A 365 -11.64 -12.69 8.88
CA PHE A 365 -13.03 -12.30 9.04
C PHE A 365 -13.93 -13.54 9.18
N LYS A 366 -14.52 -13.74 10.36
CA LYS A 366 -15.45 -14.84 10.67
C LYS A 366 -16.91 -14.37 10.84
N GLY A 367 -17.30 -13.28 10.18
CA GLY A 367 -18.67 -12.74 10.23
C GLY A 367 -18.93 -11.73 11.35
N ASN A 368 -17.94 -11.42 12.19
CA ASN A 368 -18.05 -10.40 13.24
C ASN A 368 -17.26 -9.15 12.86
N MET A 369 -17.97 -8.06 12.56
CA MET A 369 -17.37 -6.79 12.14
C MET A 369 -16.48 -6.16 13.23
N GLN A 370 -16.93 -6.16 14.49
CA GLN A 370 -16.17 -5.52 15.57
C GLN A 370 -14.86 -6.25 15.86
N ASP A 371 -14.90 -7.59 15.90
CA ASP A 371 -13.71 -8.42 16.05
C ASP A 371 -12.72 -8.20 14.90
N PHE A 372 -13.24 -8.10 13.67
CA PHE A 372 -12.42 -7.84 12.49
C PHE A 372 -11.77 -6.46 12.51
N LYS A 373 -12.53 -5.40 12.83
CA LYS A 373 -11.99 -4.05 13.03
C LYS A 373 -10.89 -4.04 14.08
N ASN A 374 -11.12 -4.69 15.22
CA ASN A 374 -10.13 -4.74 16.31
C ASN A 374 -8.86 -5.45 15.88
N LYS A 375 -8.96 -6.58 15.16
CA LYS A 375 -7.79 -7.33 14.68
C LYS A 375 -7.00 -6.59 13.61
N LEU A 376 -7.67 -5.94 12.64
CA LEU A 376 -7.00 -5.12 11.63
C LEU A 376 -6.29 -3.92 12.27
N LYS A 377 -6.97 -3.22 13.17
CA LYS A 377 -6.39 -2.11 13.92
C LYS A 377 -5.16 -2.56 14.70
N LYS A 378 -5.25 -3.70 15.39
CA LYS A 378 -4.13 -4.32 16.09
C LYS A 378 -2.96 -4.62 15.16
N ALA A 379 -3.22 -5.23 14.01
CA ALA A 379 -2.18 -5.55 13.01
C ALA A 379 -1.46 -4.32 12.44
N ILE A 380 -2.11 -3.15 12.47
CA ILE A 380 -1.59 -1.88 11.96
C ILE A 380 -0.87 -1.08 13.04
N GLU A 381 -1.43 -1.01 14.24
CA GLU A 381 -0.91 -0.17 15.33
C GLU A 381 0.12 -0.89 16.22
N GLU A 382 0.13 -2.23 16.27
CA GLU A 382 1.13 -2.96 17.04
C GLU A 382 2.42 -3.17 16.22
N ASN A 383 3.54 -2.77 16.83
CA ASN A 383 4.89 -2.92 16.27
C ASN A 383 5.29 -4.40 16.18
#